data_AF-A0A364NVI9-F1
#
_entry.id   AF-A0A364NVI9-F1
#
_cell.length_a   1.000
_cell.length_b   1.000
_cell.length_c   1.000
_cell.angle_alpha   90.00
_cell.angle_beta   90.00
_cell.angle_gamma   90.00
#
_symmetry.space_group_name_H-M   'P 1'
#
loop_
_entity.id
_entity.type
_entity.pdbx_description
1 polymer ?
#
loop_
_entity_poly.entity_id
_entity_poly.type
_entity_poly.pdbx_seq_one_letter_code
_entity_poly.pdbx_strand_id
1 'polypeptide(L)'
;MSGSISATTIAYASIAATVASTAATMYGQSQQAAAQQDQAQYQAAVARNNQVIGQQNAQAALDQGAAQEQVQRQKTKNLVGAQRTAMAANGVELDSGSPVDVQSSAASMGELDALTIRYNAQNKANAYLAQAGNSGAQAGLYDMQGANASSAGAIGMGSSLLGGASSLTDKWSTYQQKGVL
;
A
#
# COMPACT_ATOMS: atom_id res chain seq x y z
N MET A 1 -60.75 7.08 -32.73
CA MET A 1 -60.91 7.27 -31.27
C MET A 1 -59.58 7.76 -30.71
N SER A 2 -59.33 9.08 -30.69
CA SER A 2 -58.18 9.63 -29.97
C SER A 2 -58.61 9.89 -28.53
N GLY A 3 -58.26 8.99 -27.62
CA GLY A 3 -58.47 9.20 -26.20
C GLY A 3 -57.56 10.33 -25.74
N SER A 4 -58.12 11.51 -25.49
CA SER A 4 -57.40 12.61 -24.86
C SER A 4 -57.06 12.21 -23.43
N ILE A 5 -55.77 12.08 -23.14
CA ILE A 5 -55.28 11.84 -21.78
C ILE A 5 -55.62 13.08 -20.94
N SER A 6 -56.30 12.91 -19.80
CA SER A 6 -56.68 14.04 -18.95
C SER A 6 -55.44 14.71 -18.33
N ALA A 7 -55.54 16.01 -18.04
CA ALA A 7 -54.47 16.77 -17.36
C ALA A 7 -54.11 16.15 -15.99
N THR A 8 -55.09 15.60 -15.27
CA THR A 8 -54.90 14.81 -14.04
C THR A 8 -54.02 13.57 -14.28
N THR A 9 -54.25 12.82 -15.37
CA THR A 9 -53.46 11.62 -15.69
C THR A 9 -52.01 11.97 -16.03
N ILE A 10 -51.78 13.10 -16.72
CA ILE A 10 -50.43 13.61 -17.02
C ILE A 10 -49.71 14.06 -15.74
N ALA A 11 -50.42 14.70 -14.81
CA ALA A 11 -49.86 15.14 -13.53
C ALA A 11 -49.45 13.97 -12.62
N TYR A 12 -50.27 12.94 -12.48
CA TYR A 12 -49.89 11.74 -11.72
C TYR A 12 -48.74 10.96 -12.39
N ALA A 13 -48.73 10.87 -13.73
CA ALA A 13 -47.64 10.22 -14.46
C ALA A 13 -46.30 10.94 -14.28
N SER A 14 -46.29 12.28 -14.24
CA SER A 14 -45.05 13.06 -14.05
C SER A 14 -44.50 12.97 -12.63
N ILE A 15 -45.37 12.90 -11.62
CA ILE A 15 -45.00 12.63 -10.21
C ILE A 15 -44.42 11.22 -10.09
N ALA A 16 -45.10 10.20 -10.64
CA ALA A 16 -44.63 8.81 -10.62
C ALA A 16 -43.28 8.63 -11.35
N ALA A 17 -43.10 9.29 -12.50
CA ALA A 17 -41.83 9.29 -13.23
C ALA A 17 -40.68 9.91 -12.42
N THR A 18 -40.97 10.94 -11.61
CA THR A 18 -39.98 11.57 -10.73
C THR A 18 -39.53 10.60 -9.64
N VAL A 19 -40.46 9.94 -8.95
CA VAL A 19 -40.13 8.90 -7.95
C VAL A 19 -39.30 7.77 -8.57
N ALA A 20 -39.71 7.27 -9.75
CA ALA A 20 -39.00 6.19 -10.44
C ALA A 20 -37.58 6.61 -10.86
N SER A 21 -37.41 7.83 -11.36
CA SER A 21 -36.09 8.37 -11.73
C SER A 21 -35.16 8.52 -10.52
N THR A 22 -35.64 9.03 -9.39
CA THR A 22 -34.86 9.17 -8.16
C THR A 22 -34.43 7.80 -7.62
N ALA A 23 -35.35 6.82 -7.61
CA ALA A 23 -35.04 5.46 -7.17
C ALA A 23 -33.99 4.77 -8.08
N ALA A 24 -34.09 4.94 -9.39
CA ALA A 24 -33.12 4.41 -10.35
C ALA A 24 -31.73 5.05 -10.19
N THR A 25 -31.67 6.36 -9.98
CA THR A 25 -30.41 7.08 -9.70
C THR A 25 -29.76 6.62 -8.41
N MET A 26 -30.54 6.42 -7.34
CA MET A 26 -30.02 5.91 -6.06
C MET A 26 -29.49 4.48 -6.18
N TYR A 27 -30.20 3.61 -6.89
CA TYR A 27 -29.74 2.23 -7.10
C TYR A 27 -28.43 2.18 -7.88
N GLY A 28 -28.31 2.96 -8.96
CA GLY A 28 -27.07 3.09 -9.72
C GLY A 28 -25.91 3.64 -8.90
N GLN A 29 -26.16 4.69 -8.09
CA GLN A 29 -25.15 5.28 -7.21
C GLN A 29 -24.69 4.32 -6.10
N SER A 30 -25.62 3.57 -5.50
CA SER A 30 -25.29 2.58 -4.46
C SER A 30 -24.44 1.44 -5.02
N GLN A 31 -24.77 0.93 -6.20
CA GLN A 31 -24.00 -0.14 -6.83
C GLN A 31 -22.60 0.35 -7.22
N GLN A 32 -22.49 1.58 -7.71
CA GLN A 32 -21.21 2.20 -8.05
C GLN A 32 -20.34 2.44 -6.81
N ALA A 33 -20.92 2.89 -5.70
CA ALA A 33 -20.20 3.09 -4.43
C ALA A 33 -19.68 1.76 -3.87
N ALA A 34 -20.49 0.70 -3.90
CA ALA A 34 -20.07 -0.64 -3.47
C ALA A 34 -18.91 -1.17 -4.34
N ALA A 35 -19.00 -1.04 -5.66
CA ALA A 35 -17.93 -1.45 -6.57
C ALA A 35 -16.62 -0.68 -6.32
N GLN A 36 -16.70 0.63 -6.05
CA GLN A 36 -15.53 1.45 -5.69
C GLN A 36 -14.91 1.02 -4.36
N GLN A 37 -15.75 0.69 -3.38
CA GLN A 37 -15.30 0.17 -2.08
C GLN A 37 -14.56 -1.17 -2.24
N ASP A 38 -15.14 -2.13 -2.95
CA ASP A 38 -14.53 -3.44 -3.19
C ASP A 38 -13.20 -3.31 -3.94
N GLN A 39 -13.16 -2.46 -4.97
CA GLN A 39 -11.95 -2.17 -5.72
C GLN A 39 -10.85 -1.56 -4.82
N ALA A 40 -11.21 -0.62 -3.95
CA ALA A 40 -10.28 0.01 -3.02
C ALA A 40 -9.75 -1.00 -1.99
N GLN A 41 -10.62 -1.84 -1.42
CA GLN A 41 -10.21 -2.90 -0.48
C GLN A 41 -9.26 -3.92 -1.13
N TYR A 42 -9.51 -4.29 -2.39
CA TYR A 42 -8.60 -5.15 -3.14
C TYR A 42 -7.23 -4.51 -3.32
N GLN A 43 -7.18 -3.23 -3.74
CA GLN A 43 -5.92 -2.50 -3.88
C GLN A 43 -5.18 -2.37 -2.53
N ALA A 44 -5.92 -2.15 -1.44
CA ALA A 44 -5.35 -2.14 -0.09
C ALA A 44 -4.75 -3.49 0.29
N ALA A 45 -5.41 -4.61 -0.03
CA ALA A 45 -4.90 -5.95 0.21
C ALA A 45 -3.62 -6.24 -0.59
N VAL A 46 -3.57 -5.85 -1.87
CA VAL A 46 -2.37 -5.96 -2.70
C VAL A 46 -1.22 -5.13 -2.11
N ALA A 47 -1.49 -3.90 -1.70
CA ALA A 47 -0.50 -3.03 -1.08
C ALA A 47 0.01 -3.59 0.27
N ARG A 48 -0.86 -4.17 1.10
CA ARG A 48 -0.47 -4.90 2.33
C ARG A 48 0.45 -6.09 2.01
N ASN A 49 0.13 -6.87 0.98
CA ASN A 49 0.98 -7.97 0.55
C ASN A 49 2.36 -7.47 0.11
N ASN A 50 2.43 -6.38 -0.64
CA ASN A 50 3.70 -5.76 -1.05
C ASN A 50 4.51 -5.26 0.15
N GLN A 51 3.84 -4.71 1.17
CA GLN A 51 4.49 -4.34 2.43
C GLN A 51 5.14 -5.56 3.10
N VAL A 52 4.40 -6.66 3.23
CA VAL A 52 4.92 -7.90 3.84
C VAL A 52 6.10 -8.46 3.04
N ILE A 53 5.99 -8.50 1.70
CA ILE A 53 7.08 -8.94 0.82
C ILE A 53 8.33 -8.06 1.01
N GLY A 54 8.16 -6.74 1.09
CA GLY A 54 9.26 -5.82 1.35
C GLY A 54 9.94 -6.09 2.70
N GLN A 55 9.17 -6.36 3.76
CA GLN A 55 9.72 -6.72 5.06
C GLN A 55 10.48 -8.05 5.02
N GLN A 56 9.95 -9.06 4.33
CA GLN A 56 10.63 -10.35 4.14
C GLN A 56 11.94 -10.20 3.35
N ASN A 57 11.93 -9.40 2.27
CA ASN A 57 13.12 -9.09 1.49
C ASN A 57 14.18 -8.35 2.32
N ALA A 58 13.75 -7.44 3.20
CA ALA A 58 14.65 -6.77 4.13
C ALA A 58 15.35 -7.77 5.05
N GLN A 59 14.59 -8.68 5.66
CA GLN A 59 15.14 -9.72 6.53
C GLN A 59 16.10 -10.64 5.77
N ALA A 60 15.71 -11.11 4.58
CA ALA A 60 16.55 -11.96 3.75
C ALA A 60 17.88 -11.27 3.37
N ALA A 61 17.86 -9.97 3.10
CA ALA A 61 19.07 -9.20 2.81
C ALA A 61 20.01 -9.12 4.03
N LEU A 62 19.45 -8.96 5.24
CA LEU A 62 20.22 -8.98 6.49
C LEU A 62 20.84 -10.36 6.73
N ASP A 63 20.06 -11.43 6.58
CA ASP A 63 20.52 -12.80 6.81
C ASP A 63 21.62 -13.19 5.82
N GLN A 64 21.45 -12.85 4.54
CA GLN A 64 22.47 -13.03 3.52
C GLN A 64 23.73 -12.22 3.84
N GLY A 65 23.58 -10.98 4.30
CA GLY A 65 24.68 -10.14 4.73
C GLY A 65 25.47 -10.73 5.90
N ALA A 66 24.77 -11.23 6.92
CA ALA A 66 25.38 -11.86 8.08
C ALA A 66 26.17 -13.13 7.70
N ALA A 67 25.61 -13.95 6.80
CA ALA A 67 26.32 -15.12 6.28
C ALA A 67 27.59 -14.72 5.51
N GLN A 68 27.52 -13.69 4.67
CA GLN A 68 28.68 -13.17 3.92
C GLN A 68 29.74 -12.55 4.85
N GLU A 69 29.33 -11.80 5.88
CA GLU A 69 30.20 -11.24 6.91
C GLU A 69 30.98 -12.36 7.61
N GLN A 70 30.30 -13.44 8.02
CA GLN A 70 30.92 -14.58 8.68
C GLN A 70 31.93 -15.29 7.75
N VAL A 71 31.57 -15.50 6.49
CA VAL A 71 32.47 -16.08 5.49
C VAL A 71 33.71 -15.21 5.29
N GLN A 72 33.55 -13.88 5.23
CA GLN A 72 34.68 -12.96 5.08
C GLN A 72 35.63 -13.02 6.28
N ARG A 73 35.09 -12.97 7.51
CA ARG A 73 35.90 -13.14 8.72
C ARG A 73 36.65 -14.47 8.74
N GLN A 74 36.03 -15.56 8.28
CA GLN A 74 36.69 -16.86 8.20
C GLN A 74 37.83 -16.85 7.17
N LYS A 75 37.65 -16.21 6.01
CA LYS A 75 38.70 -16.04 5.01
C LYS A 75 39.88 -15.26 5.57
N THR A 76 39.63 -14.15 6.29
CA THR A 76 40.67 -13.36 6.95
C THR A 76 41.43 -14.20 7.98
N LYS A 77 40.73 -14.97 8.83
CA LYS A 77 41.37 -15.86 9.80
C LYS A 77 42.27 -16.90 9.13
N ASN A 78 41.80 -17.51 8.04
CA ASN A 78 42.58 -18.49 7.28
C ASN A 78 43.81 -17.85 6.63
N LEU A 79 43.68 -16.62 6.11
CA LEU A 79 44.81 -15.86 5.54
C LEU A 79 45.88 -15.57 6.60
N VAL A 80 45.48 -15.03 7.75
CA VAL A 80 46.39 -14.74 8.87
C VAL A 80 47.04 -16.03 9.38
N GLY A 81 46.28 -17.13 9.49
CA GLY A 81 46.80 -18.45 9.85
C GLY A 81 47.83 -18.97 8.85
N ALA A 82 47.57 -18.85 7.55
CA ALA A 82 48.52 -19.24 6.50
C ALA A 82 49.79 -18.39 6.53
N GLN A 83 49.67 -17.08 6.75
CA GLN A 83 50.81 -16.18 6.92
C GLN A 83 51.67 -16.59 8.12
N ARG A 84 51.05 -16.90 9.28
CA ARG A 84 51.75 -17.41 10.46
C ARG A 84 52.51 -18.69 10.17
N THR A 85 51.87 -19.68 9.55
CA THR A 85 52.53 -20.95 9.19
C THR A 85 53.70 -20.74 8.23
N ALA A 86 53.55 -19.88 7.23
CA ALA A 86 54.61 -19.56 6.28
C ALA A 86 55.80 -18.88 6.97
N MET A 87 55.54 -17.92 7.86
CA MET A 87 56.60 -17.24 8.63
C MET A 87 57.32 -18.21 9.58
N ALA A 88 56.57 -19.09 10.26
CA ALA A 88 57.15 -20.14 11.11
C ALA A 88 58.05 -21.10 10.32
N ALA A 89 57.61 -21.52 9.12
CA ALA A 89 58.39 -22.40 8.25
C ALA A 89 59.68 -21.75 7.73
N ASN A 90 59.73 -20.41 7.64
CA ASN A 90 60.92 -19.66 7.28
C ASN A 90 61.80 -19.25 8.49
N GLY A 91 61.47 -19.73 9.69
CA GLY A 91 62.24 -19.43 10.91
C GLY A 91 62.10 -17.99 11.40
N VAL A 92 61.05 -17.27 10.97
CA VAL A 92 60.76 -15.90 11.42
C VAL A 92 60.10 -15.94 12.80
N GLU A 93 60.61 -15.12 13.73
CA GLU A 93 60.02 -14.96 15.05
C GLU A 93 58.65 -14.27 14.91
N LEU A 94 57.59 -14.97 15.31
CA LEU A 94 56.20 -14.56 15.04
C LEU A 94 55.66 -13.48 15.98
N ASP A 95 56.34 -13.29 17.12
CA ASP A 95 55.86 -12.52 18.26
C ASP A 95 56.61 -11.18 18.44
N SER A 96 57.43 -10.77 17.46
CA SER A 96 58.19 -9.52 17.53
C SER A 96 58.30 -8.82 16.16
N GLY A 97 58.30 -7.47 16.17
CA GLY A 97 58.56 -6.64 14.99
C GLY A 97 57.49 -6.66 13.87
N SER A 98 57.92 -6.43 12.62
CA SER A 98 57.06 -6.28 11.43
C SER A 98 56.10 -7.47 11.13
N PRO A 99 56.43 -8.74 11.43
CA PRO A 99 55.49 -9.86 11.30
C PRO A 99 54.17 -9.69 12.06
N VAL A 100 54.19 -9.08 13.24
CA VAL A 100 53.00 -8.80 14.05
C VAL A 100 52.17 -7.68 13.41
N ASP A 101 52.83 -6.63 12.93
CA ASP A 101 52.17 -5.49 12.28
C ASP A 101 51.46 -5.89 10.98
N VAL A 102 52.06 -6.78 10.18
CA VAL A 102 51.46 -7.30 8.95
C VAL A 102 50.20 -8.13 9.24
N GLN A 103 50.25 -9.02 10.24
CA GLN A 103 49.09 -9.82 10.64
C GLN A 103 47.97 -8.96 11.22
N SER A 104 48.32 -7.98 12.06
CA SER A 104 47.37 -7.02 12.64
C SER A 104 46.71 -6.16 11.56
N SER A 105 47.47 -5.71 10.57
CA SER A 105 46.96 -4.98 9.41
C SER A 105 46.01 -5.83 8.58
N ALA A 106 46.38 -7.08 8.29
CA ALA A 106 45.53 -8.03 7.55
C ALA A 106 44.22 -8.33 8.31
N ALA A 107 44.28 -8.50 9.63
CA ALA A 107 43.10 -8.68 10.47
C ALA A 107 42.20 -7.44 10.45
N SER A 108 42.78 -6.24 10.55
CA SER A 108 42.06 -4.97 10.53
C SER A 108 41.36 -4.71 9.19
N MET A 109 42.05 -4.96 8.07
CA MET A 109 41.48 -4.87 6.73
C MET A 109 40.35 -5.88 6.54
N GLY A 110 40.52 -7.12 7.00
CA GLY A 110 39.48 -8.13 6.91
C GLY A 110 38.24 -7.83 7.74
N GLU A 111 38.40 -7.19 8.90
CA GLU A 111 37.26 -6.71 9.69
C GLU A 111 36.56 -5.52 9.00
N LEU A 112 37.31 -4.61 8.38
CA LEU A 112 36.73 -3.53 7.57
C LEU A 112 35.90 -4.08 6.40
N ASP A 113 36.37 -5.12 5.72
CA ASP A 113 35.63 -5.81 4.67
C ASP A 113 34.33 -6.43 5.21
N ALA A 114 34.41 -7.10 6.36
CA ALA A 114 33.26 -7.70 7.02
C ALA A 114 32.21 -6.64 7.42
N LEU A 115 32.64 -5.52 7.99
CA LEU A 115 31.77 -4.39 8.32
C LEU A 115 31.17 -3.74 7.06
N THR A 116 31.92 -3.67 5.97
CA THR A 116 31.42 -3.17 4.68
C THR A 116 30.31 -4.06 4.13
N ILE A 117 30.46 -5.38 4.22
CA ILE A 117 29.40 -6.34 3.85
C ILE A 117 28.15 -6.09 4.70
N ARG A 118 28.32 -5.99 6.01
CA ARG A 118 27.22 -5.73 6.95
C ARG A 118 26.50 -4.41 6.66
N TYR A 119 27.26 -3.34 6.38
CA TYR A 119 26.72 -2.03 6.02
C TYR A 119 25.91 -2.08 4.72
N ASN A 120 26.45 -2.74 3.69
CA ASN A 120 25.75 -2.92 2.42
C ASN A 120 24.44 -3.71 2.57
N ALA A 121 24.44 -4.74 3.41
CA ALA A 121 23.24 -5.50 3.73
C ALA A 121 22.18 -4.65 4.45
N GLN A 122 22.59 -3.83 5.43
CA GLN A 122 21.70 -2.89 6.10
C GLN A 122 21.11 -1.86 5.14
N ASN A 123 21.91 -1.31 4.22
CA ASN A 123 21.40 -0.37 3.22
C ASN A 123 20.36 -1.00 2.31
N LYS A 124 20.58 -2.24 1.85
CA LYS A 124 19.59 -2.99 1.07
C LYS A 124 18.31 -3.24 1.87
N ALA A 125 18.44 -3.66 3.13
CA ALA A 125 17.30 -3.87 4.00
C ALA A 125 16.50 -2.59 4.22
N ASN A 126 17.17 -1.47 4.47
CA ASN A 126 16.53 -0.15 4.63
C ASN A 126 15.78 0.28 3.36
N ALA A 127 16.33 0.03 2.18
CA ALA A 127 15.63 0.31 0.93
C ALA A 127 14.34 -0.52 0.78
N TYR A 128 14.39 -1.81 1.13
CA TYR A 128 13.19 -2.66 1.14
C TYR A 128 12.17 -2.23 2.20
N LEU A 129 12.61 -1.81 3.38
CA LEU A 129 11.72 -1.30 4.43
C LEU A 129 11.08 0.03 4.02
N ALA A 130 11.80 0.91 3.34
CA ALA A 130 11.23 2.14 2.80
C ALA A 130 10.15 1.85 1.75
N GLN A 131 10.40 0.89 0.85
CA GLN A 131 9.39 0.41 -0.11
C GLN A 131 8.19 -0.20 0.62
N ALA A 132 8.42 -1.02 1.64
CA ALA A 132 7.34 -1.62 2.44
C ALA A 132 6.50 -0.56 3.16
N GLY A 133 7.14 0.46 3.75
CA GLY A 133 6.47 1.59 4.38
C GLY A 133 5.59 2.36 3.39
N ASN A 134 6.08 2.60 2.17
CA ASN A 134 5.29 3.22 1.10
C ASN A 134 4.08 2.36 0.71
N SER A 135 4.25 1.04 0.60
CA SER A 135 3.13 0.13 0.34
C SER A 135 2.11 0.11 1.48
N GLY A 136 2.55 0.17 2.73
CA GLY A 136 1.65 0.30 3.89
C GLY A 136 0.86 1.61 3.88
N ALA A 137 1.52 2.72 3.52
CA ALA A 137 0.85 4.01 3.36
C ALA A 137 -0.18 3.98 2.21
N GLN A 138 0.14 3.33 1.08
CA GLN A 138 -0.81 3.12 -0.02
C GLN A 138 -2.01 2.28 0.43
N ALA A 139 -1.79 1.22 1.21
CA ALA A 139 -2.89 0.43 1.76
C ALA A 139 -3.84 1.27 2.62
N GLY A 140 -3.29 2.10 3.51
CA GLY A 140 -4.09 3.02 4.31
C GLY A 140 -4.85 4.06 3.47
N LEU A 141 -4.24 4.57 2.40
CA LEU A 141 -4.91 5.46 1.45
C LEU A 141 -6.09 4.77 0.76
N TYR A 142 -5.91 3.53 0.30
CA TYR A 142 -6.99 2.76 -0.34
C TYR A 142 -8.11 2.40 0.64
N ASP A 143 -7.78 2.01 1.87
CA ASP A 143 -8.79 1.78 2.92
C ASP A 143 -9.62 3.06 3.17
N MET A 144 -8.96 4.24 3.21
CA MET A 144 -9.64 5.53 3.34
C MET A 144 -10.50 5.86 2.10
N GLN A 145 -10.03 5.57 0.89
CA GLN A 145 -10.82 5.75 -0.34
C GLN A 145 -12.07 4.88 -0.33
N GLY A 146 -11.97 3.62 0.11
CA GLY A 146 -13.13 2.73 0.25
C GLY A 146 -14.13 3.24 1.28
N ALA A 147 -13.66 3.72 2.44
CA ALA A 147 -14.51 4.32 3.47
C ALA A 147 -15.19 5.61 2.99
N ASN A 148 -14.47 6.45 2.24
CA ASN A 148 -15.00 7.67 1.66
C ASN A 148 -16.01 7.37 0.53
N ALA A 149 -15.78 6.36 -0.31
CA ALA A 149 -16.74 5.95 -1.33
C ALA A 149 -18.05 5.45 -0.70
N SER A 150 -17.95 4.69 0.39
CA SER A 150 -19.12 4.26 1.17
C SER A 150 -19.89 5.44 1.77
N SER A 151 -19.17 6.40 2.36
CA SER A 151 -19.76 7.61 2.99
C SER A 151 -20.35 8.57 1.96
N ALA A 152 -19.66 8.81 0.84
CA ALA A 152 -20.13 9.63 -0.26
C ALA A 152 -21.33 8.98 -0.97
N GLY A 153 -21.36 7.65 -1.08
CA GLY A 153 -22.52 6.90 -1.54
C GLY A 153 -23.74 7.11 -0.63
N ALA A 154 -23.55 7.04 0.69
CA ALA A 154 -24.63 7.29 1.65
C ALA A 154 -25.13 8.75 1.63
N ILE A 155 -24.22 9.73 1.54
CA ILE A 155 -24.56 11.16 1.44
C ILE A 155 -25.25 11.47 0.10
N GLY A 156 -24.75 10.93 -1.02
CA GLY A 156 -25.35 11.07 -2.35
C GLY A 156 -26.74 10.46 -2.43
N MET A 157 -26.96 9.34 -1.76
CA MET A 157 -28.27 8.71 -1.63
C MET A 157 -29.22 9.57 -0.77
N GLY A 158 -28.75 10.13 0.34
CA GLY A 158 -29.51 11.04 1.20
C GLY A 158 -29.89 12.36 0.50
N SER A 159 -28.96 12.96 -0.24
CA SER A 159 -29.22 14.19 -1.00
C SER A 159 -30.12 13.95 -2.21
N SER A 160 -30.00 12.80 -2.89
CA SER A 160 -30.90 12.40 -3.98
C SER A 160 -32.32 12.16 -3.47
N LEU A 161 -32.48 11.54 -2.29
CA LEU A 161 -33.77 11.39 -1.61
C LEU A 161 -34.40 12.74 -1.28
N LEU A 162 -33.63 13.64 -0.67
CA LEU A 162 -34.09 14.98 -0.31
C LEU A 162 -34.46 15.81 -1.55
N GLY A 163 -33.63 15.80 -2.60
CA GLY A 163 -33.91 16.48 -3.86
C GLY A 163 -35.13 15.89 -4.58
N GLY A 164 -35.29 14.57 -4.57
CA GLY A 164 -36.48 13.88 -5.05
C GLY A 164 -37.73 14.33 -4.29
N ALA A 165 -37.70 14.32 -2.96
CA ALA A 165 -38.81 14.75 -2.11
C ALA A 165 -39.18 16.24 -2.31
N SER A 166 -38.20 17.14 -2.41
CA SER A 166 -38.45 18.56 -2.70
C SER A 166 -39.08 18.74 -4.08
N SER A 167 -38.54 18.08 -5.12
CA SER A 167 -39.09 18.18 -6.48
C SER A 167 -40.51 17.61 -6.60
N LEU A 168 -40.85 16.58 -5.82
CA LEU A 168 -42.20 16.04 -5.73
C LEU A 168 -43.16 17.03 -5.06
N THR A 169 -42.71 17.66 -3.98
CA THR A 169 -43.48 18.67 -3.24
C THR A 169 -43.76 19.90 -4.12
N ASP A 170 -42.76 20.38 -4.85
CA ASP A 170 -42.89 21.51 -5.78
C ASP A 170 -43.84 21.21 -6.94
N LYS A 171 -43.76 20.00 -7.52
CA LYS A 171 -44.67 19.55 -8.59
C LYS A 171 -46.10 19.42 -8.09
N TRP A 172 -46.30 18.80 -6.93
CA TRP A 172 -47.62 18.62 -6.33
C TRP A 172 -48.26 19.97 -5.99
N SER A 173 -47.52 20.88 -5.36
CA SER A 173 -47.96 22.26 -5.07
C SER A 173 -48.32 23.02 -6.35
N THR A 174 -47.49 22.91 -7.40
CA THR A 174 -47.74 23.56 -8.69
C THR A 174 -49.01 23.04 -9.36
N TYR A 175 -49.28 21.74 -9.31
CA TYR A 175 -50.47 21.15 -9.91
C TYR A 175 -51.75 21.46 -9.12
N GLN A 176 -51.67 21.51 -7.79
CA GLN A 176 -52.77 21.95 -6.92
C GLN A 176 -53.10 23.43 -7.17
N GLN A 177 -52.09 24.28 -7.31
CA GLN A 177 -52.26 25.71 -7.58
C GLN A 177 -52.85 25.97 -8.98
N LYS A 178 -52.63 25.06 -9.94
CA LYS A 178 -53.21 25.10 -11.29
C LYS A 178 -54.58 24.40 -11.38
N GLY A 179 -55.12 23.86 -10.30
CA GLY A 179 -56.40 23.14 -10.28
C GLY A 179 -56.40 21.85 -11.12
N VAL A 180 -55.22 21.29 -11.40
CA VAL A 180 -55.04 20.06 -12.17
C VAL A 180 -55.10 18.83 -11.26
N LEU A 181 -54.87 19.01 -9.96
CA LEU A 181 -55.03 18.03 -8.89
C LEU A 181 -55.98 18.56 -7.82
#